data_AF-A0A6P0RUN7-F1
#
_entry.id   AF-A0A6P0RUN7-F1
#
_cell.length_a   1.000
_cell.length_b   1.000
_cell.length_c   1.000
_cell.angle_alpha   90.00
_cell.angle_beta   90.00
_cell.angle_gamma   90.00
#
_symmetry.space_group_name_H-M   'P 1'
#
loop_
_entity.id
_entity.type
_entity.pdbx_description
1 polymer ?
#
loop_
_entity_poly.entity_id
_entity_poly.type
_entity_poly.pdbx_seq_one_letter_code
_entity_poly.pdbx_strand_id
1 'polypeptide(L)'
;MTIQLQLKPEVEAHLIAQAAAKGISVETYLESVIEDSLVNQEQTSLYPTLTDQEWNLELMDLINSPAFTKAPPLADTAVDRKSIYTREDEML
;
A
#
# COMPACT_ATOMS: atom_id res chain seq x y z
N MET A 1 -12.36 -13.05 -19.94
CA MET A 1 -11.27 -12.33 -20.64
C MET A 1 -10.19 -13.35 -20.98
N THR A 2 -9.46 -13.18 -22.07
CA THR A 2 -8.36 -14.08 -22.45
C THR A 2 -7.02 -13.39 -22.21
N ILE A 3 -6.12 -14.08 -21.50
CA ILE A 3 -4.76 -13.61 -21.22
C ILE A 3 -3.80 -14.59 -21.90
N GLN A 4 -2.86 -14.07 -22.70
CA GLN A 4 -1.80 -14.88 -23.28
C GLN A 4 -0.54 -14.73 -22.42
N LEU A 5 -0.04 -15.84 -21.90
CA LEU A 5 1.15 -15.88 -21.05
C LEU A 5 2.23 -16.70 -21.76
N GLN A 6 3.38 -16.08 -22.02
CA GLN A 6 4.55 -16.78 -22.53
C GLN A 6 5.37 -17.30 -21.35
N LEU A 7 5.51 -18.62 -21.26
CA LEU A 7 6.24 -19.29 -20.19
C LEU A 7 7.54 -19.88 -20.71
N LYS A 8 8.51 -20.04 -19.81
CA LYS A 8 9.69 -20.84 -20.10
C LYS A 8 9.27 -22.32 -20.16
N PRO A 9 9.88 -23.14 -21.05
CA PRO A 9 9.49 -24.54 -21.23
C PRO A 9 9.53 -25.36 -19.92
N GLU A 10 10.48 -25.07 -19.04
CA GLU A 10 10.63 -25.78 -17.76
C GLU A 10 9.45 -25.49 -16.81
N VAL A 11 8.94 -24.26 -16.83
CA VAL A 11 7.82 -23.82 -16.00
C VAL A 11 6.51 -24.41 -16.53
N GLU A 12 6.33 -24.42 -17.84
CA GLU A 12 5.16 -25.02 -18.49
C GLU A 12 5.04 -26.52 -18.18
N ALA A 13 6.14 -27.27 -18.32
CA ALA A 13 6.16 -28.70 -17.99
C ALA A 13 5.80 -28.96 -16.52
N HIS A 14 6.26 -28.11 -15.61
CA HIS A 14 5.95 -28.23 -14.19
C HIS A 14 4.48 -27.95 -13.90
N LEU A 15 3.89 -26.91 -14.51
CA LEU A 15 2.46 -26.61 -14.39
C LEU A 15 1.58 -27.75 -14.92
N ILE A 16 1.96 -28.33 -16.06
CA ILE A 16 1.27 -29.51 -16.63
C ILE A 16 1.32 -30.68 -15.65
N ALA A 17 2.49 -30.99 -15.09
CA ALA A 17 2.64 -32.07 -14.13
C ALA A 17 1.80 -31.85 -12.86
N GLN A 18 1.74 -30.62 -12.34
CA GLN A 18 0.96 -30.26 -11.16
C GLN A 18 -0.55 -30.35 -11.42
N ALA A 19 -1.01 -29.88 -12.57
CA ALA A 19 -2.40 -30.02 -12.99
C ALA A 19 -2.79 -31.50 -13.15
N ALA A 20 -1.94 -32.30 -13.80
CA ALA A 20 -2.14 -33.73 -13.97
C ALA A 20 -2.18 -34.49 -12.64
N ALA A 21 -1.32 -34.14 -11.68
CA ALA A 21 -1.33 -34.73 -10.34
C ALA A 21 -2.64 -34.45 -9.58
N LYS A 22 -3.28 -33.31 -9.84
CA LYS A 22 -4.59 -32.95 -9.31
C LYS A 22 -5.76 -33.46 -10.16
N GLY A 23 -5.50 -34.07 -11.32
CA GLY A 23 -6.52 -34.57 -12.24
C GLY A 23 -7.35 -33.47 -12.93
N ILE A 24 -6.82 -32.25 -13.02
CA ILE A 24 -7.50 -31.09 -13.62
C ILE A 24 -6.73 -30.57 -14.84
N SER A 25 -7.36 -29.72 -15.65
CA SER A 25 -6.67 -29.05 -16.75
C SER A 25 -5.70 -27.98 -16.23
N VAL A 26 -4.72 -27.62 -17.06
CA VAL A 26 -3.70 -26.62 -16.72
C VAL A 26 -4.34 -25.24 -16.53
N GLU A 27 -5.36 -24.92 -17.32
CA GLU A 27 -6.11 -23.67 -17.23
C GLU A 27 -6.84 -23.57 -15.89
N THR A 28 -7.55 -24.62 -15.47
CA THR A 28 -8.23 -24.66 -14.18
C THR A 28 -7.23 -24.62 -13.02
N TYR A 29 -6.08 -25.28 -13.16
CA TYR A 29 -5.02 -25.19 -12.16
C TYR A 29 -4.49 -23.75 -12.04
N LEU A 30 -4.19 -23.09 -13.15
CA LEU A 30 -3.73 -21.70 -13.18
C LEU A 30 -4.76 -20.74 -12.59
N GLU A 31 -6.04 -20.92 -12.91
CA GLU A 31 -7.13 -20.13 -12.35
C GLU A 31 -7.16 -20.25 -10.82
N SER A 32 -7.12 -21.47 -10.29
CA SER A 32 -7.08 -21.71 -8.84
C SER A 32 -5.88 -21.07 -8.15
N VAL A 33 -4.70 -21.14 -8.77
CA VAL A 33 -3.47 -20.55 -8.22
C VAL A 33 -3.56 -19.02 -8.20
N ILE A 34 -4.14 -18.41 -9.24
CA ILE A 34 -4.34 -16.96 -9.30
C ILE A 34 -5.36 -16.53 -8.25
N GLU A 35 -6.48 -17.23 -8.13
CA GLU A 35 -7.51 -16.95 -7.11
C GLU A 35 -6.93 -17.06 -5.69
N ASP A 36 -6.22 -18.16 -5.39
CA ASP A 36 -5.55 -18.35 -4.10
C ASP A 36 -4.52 -17.25 -3.82
N SER A 37 -3.76 -16.82 -4.84
CA SER A 37 -2.80 -15.73 -4.70
C SER A 37 -3.47 -14.39 -4.43
N LEU A 38 -4.64 -14.12 -5.02
CA LEU A 38 -5.39 -12.89 -4.81
C LEU A 38 -6.06 -12.85 -3.44
N VAL A 39 -6.55 -13.98 -2.94
CA VAL A 39 -7.14 -14.09 -1.59
C VAL A 39 -6.06 -13.95 -0.50
N ASN A 40 -4.88 -14.53 -0.74
CA ASN A 40 -3.75 -14.46 0.21
C ASN A 40 -2.86 -13.23 0.03
N GLN A 41 -3.10 -12.41 -0.99
CA GLN A 41 -2.70 -11.00 -0.94
C GLN A 41 -3.59 -10.32 0.11
N GLU A 42 -3.22 -10.50 1.39
CA GLU A 42 -3.47 -9.44 2.37
C GLU A 42 -3.09 -8.14 1.68
N GLN A 43 -3.97 -7.14 1.76
CA GLN A 43 -3.82 -5.82 1.15
C GLN A 43 -2.54 -5.17 1.67
N THR A 44 -1.38 -5.61 1.19
CA THR A 44 -0.14 -4.87 1.27
C THR A 44 -0.44 -3.63 0.45
N SER A 45 -0.71 -2.55 1.18
CA SER A 45 -0.85 -1.22 0.62
C SER A 45 0.21 -1.06 -0.47
N LEU A 46 -0.19 -0.52 -1.63
CA LEU A 46 0.70 -0.29 -2.78
C LEU A 46 1.88 0.65 -2.44
N TYR A 47 1.88 1.18 -1.22
CA TYR A 47 2.88 2.05 -0.66
C TYR A 47 3.41 1.39 0.61
N PRO A 48 4.73 1.41 0.86
CA PRO A 48 5.26 1.01 2.15
C PRO A 48 4.69 1.97 3.21
N THR A 49 3.64 1.54 3.90
CA THR A 49 3.11 2.23 5.06
C THR A 49 3.83 1.67 6.28
N LEU A 50 4.51 2.54 7.02
CA LEU A 50 5.07 2.17 8.31
C LEU A 50 3.97 1.61 9.21
N THR A 51 4.33 0.70 10.10
CA THR A 51 3.43 0.24 11.17
C THR A 51 3.08 1.40 12.10
N ASP A 52 1.97 1.29 12.83
CA ASP A 52 1.56 2.31 13.81
C ASP A 52 2.66 2.63 14.83
N GLN A 53 3.44 1.62 15.22
CA GLN A 53 4.54 1.77 16.16
C GLN A 53 5.69 2.58 15.56
N GLU A 54 6.06 2.31 14.30
CA GLU A 54 7.09 3.05 13.59
C GLU A 54 6.66 4.50 13.33
N TRP A 55 5.40 4.72 12.96
CA TRP A 55 4.84 6.07 12.84
C TRP A 55 4.93 6.86 14.14
N ASN A 56 4.60 6.23 15.27
CA ASN A 56 4.67 6.88 16.57
C ASN A 56 6.11 7.25 16.94
N LEU A 57 7.09 6.40 16.61
CA LEU A 57 8.51 6.69 16.85
C LEU A 57 9.00 7.89 16.02
N GLU A 58 8.74 7.89 14.72
CA GLU A 58 9.11 8.98 13.81
C GLU A 58 8.46 10.31 14.21
N LEU A 59 7.17 10.28 14.58
CA LEU A 59 6.46 11.46 15.06
C LEU A 59 7.08 12.01 16.36
N MET A 60 7.41 11.12 17.31
CA MET A 60 8.02 11.54 18.56
C MET A 60 9.43 12.08 18.36
N ASP A 61 10.23 11.50 17.46
CA ASP A 61 11.56 12.02 17.12
C ASP A 61 11.46 13.42 16.51
N LEU A 62 10.51 13.63 15.59
CA LEU A 62 10.22 14.92 14.99
C LEU A 62 9.85 15.97 16.05
N ILE A 63 8.91 15.66 16.94
CA ILE A 63 8.44 16.58 18.00
C ILE A 63 9.57 16.94 18.96
N ASN A 64 10.42 15.98 19.32
CA ASN A 64 11.54 16.20 20.23
C ASN A 64 12.76 16.83 19.53
N SER A 65 12.70 17.05 18.22
CA SER A 65 13.80 17.63 17.47
C SER A 65 14.05 19.09 17.87
N PRO A 66 15.31 19.58 17.80
CA PRO A 66 15.66 20.96 18.14
C PRO A 66 14.97 22.02 17.28
N ALA A 67 14.37 21.61 16.15
CA ALA A 67 13.64 22.48 15.24
C ALA A 67 12.40 23.09 15.90
N PHE A 68 11.69 22.33 16.74
CA PHE A 68 10.48 22.80 17.43
C PHE A 68 10.77 23.50 18.75
N THR A 69 11.93 23.26 19.37
CA THR A 69 12.32 23.96 20.62
C THR A 69 12.51 25.47 20.42
N LYS A 70 12.85 25.91 19.20
CA LYS A 70 13.07 27.33 18.85
C LYS A 70 11.89 27.95 18.13
N ALA A 71 10.87 27.17 17.80
CA ALA A 71 9.71 27.67 17.07
C ALA A 71 8.87 28.58 17.99
N PRO A 72 8.43 29.76 17.53
CA PRO A 72 7.49 30.56 18.29
C PRO A 72 6.17 29.80 18.45
N PRO A 73 5.46 29.99 19.58
CA PRO A 73 4.13 29.42 19.74
C PRO A 73 3.21 29.92 18.62
N LEU A 74 2.34 29.04 18.13
CA LEU A 74 1.33 29.42 17.15
C LEU A 74 0.42 30.50 17.75
N ALA A 75 0.14 31.55 16.97
CA ALA A 75 -0.84 32.54 17.36
C ALA A 75 -2.24 31.90 17.37
N ASP A 76 -3.11 32.34 18.28
CA ASP A 76 -4.49 31.84 18.38
C ASP A 76 -5.26 31.99 17.06
N THR A 77 -4.94 33.03 16.29
CA THR A 77 -5.51 33.26 14.96
C THR A 77 -5.10 32.20 13.94
N ALA A 78 -3.93 31.59 14.07
CA ALA A 78 -3.43 30.57 13.13
C ALA A 78 -4.16 29.22 13.26
N VAL A 79 -4.75 28.96 14.44
CA VAL A 79 -5.55 27.75 14.73
C VAL A 79 -7.06 28.04 14.75
N ASP A 80 -7.46 29.29 14.52
CA ASP A 80 -8.88 29.61 14.43
C ASP A 80 -9.50 28.89 13.23
N ARG A 81 -10.69 28.31 13.45
CA ARG A 81 -11.46 27.61 12.43
C ARG A 81 -11.68 28.51 11.21
N LYS A 82 -11.93 29.81 11.42
CA LYS A 82 -12.07 30.73 10.30
C LYS A 82 -10.76 30.87 9.53
N SER A 83 -9.61 30.96 10.19
CA SER A 83 -8.30 31.05 9.51
C SER A 83 -7.96 29.80 8.70
N ILE A 84 -8.31 28.60 9.17
CA ILE A 84 -8.00 27.34 8.48
C ILE A 84 -8.84 27.17 7.20
N TYR A 85 -10.08 27.69 7.19
CA TYR A 85 -11.02 27.50 6.08
C TYR A 85 -11.25 28.76 5.23
N THR A 86 -10.70 29.91 5.60
CA THR A 86 -10.76 31.11 4.77
C THR A 86 -9.54 31.10 3.85
N ARG A 87 -9.76 30.95 2.54
CA ARG A 87 -8.69 31.06 1.55
C ARG A 87 -8.25 32.52 1.46
N GLU A 88 -6.95 32.75 1.49
CA GLU A 88 -6.33 34.07 1.37
C GLU A 88 -6.76 34.80 0.08
N ASP A 89 -7.21 34.05 -0.93
CA ASP A 89 -7.69 34.51 -2.24
C ASP A 89 -9.08 35.18 -2.24
N GLU A 90 -9.88 35.07 -1.17
CA GLU A 90 -11.23 35.68 -1.09
C GLU A 90 -11.23 37.11 -0.52
N MET A 91 -10.06 37.68 -0.22
CA MET A 91 -9.92 39.02 0.39
C MET A 91 -9.45 40.12 -0.58
N LEU A 92 -9.64 39.96 -1.90
CA LEU A 92 -9.38 41.00 -2.93
C LEU A 92 -10.67 41.65 -3.44
#